data_AF-A0A3N1GFR4-F1
#
_entry.id   AF-A0A3N1GFR4-F1
#
_cell.length_a   1.000
_cell.length_b   1.000
_cell.length_c   1.000
_cell.angle_alpha   90.00
_cell.angle_beta   90.00
_cell.angle_gamma   90.00
#
_symmetry.space_group_name_H-M   'P 1'
#
loop_
_entity.id
_entity.type
_entity.pdbx_description
1 polymer ?
#
loop_
_entity_poly.entity_id
_entity_poly.type
_entity_poly.pdbx_seq_one_letter_code
_entity_poly.pdbx_strand_id
1 'polypeptide(L)'
;MTGGIGAGKSAVAQRLHELGAVILDADKLARDVVAAGTDGLAAVVAAFGPEVLGVDGELDRPALGARVFGDEPARRRLESIIHPRVRARTAELAAAAPADAIVVNDVPLLVETGLAPTFHLVIVVDAAPEVRIARLVGSRGMTAEQAAVRIAAQADDADRRAAADVVIDNNGGLDELTAQVDELWRARLRPYERNLRLRKHAPFDASLRIVASDPAWRGQAARLIARINQALRPQLGGDADVSHIGSTAVPGLPAKDLIDLMLAVPTLELADKLADTLAGAGLPPRDGEWFDNAWGIPGKTWPKRLHGSADPGRSVNLHVRVTGSPGWRFALLMRDHLRAVPEARDEYAAAKARWAEIHGDPEGYAAAKEPWFDAEATAAHEWAEATGWQPPTRP
;
A
#
# COMPACT_ATOMS: atom_id res chain seq x y z
N MET A 1 -2.31 10.91 2.57
CA MET A 1 -1.25 11.47 3.45
C MET A 1 -1.75 11.45 4.88
N THR A 2 -0.89 11.11 5.84
CA THR A 2 -1.20 11.12 7.27
C THR A 2 0.07 11.42 8.08
N GLY A 3 -0.02 11.43 9.41
CA GLY A 3 1.05 11.84 10.31
C GLY A 3 0.51 12.38 11.62
N GLY A 4 1.30 12.24 12.69
CA GLY A 4 0.93 12.67 14.03
C GLY A 4 0.67 14.17 14.15
N ILE A 5 0.02 14.58 15.24
CA ILE A 5 -0.13 15.99 15.60
C ILE A 5 1.26 16.63 15.77
N GLY A 6 1.49 17.79 15.15
CA GLY A 6 2.79 18.47 15.17
C GLY A 6 3.83 17.93 14.18
N ALA A 7 3.53 16.87 13.41
CA ALA A 7 4.47 16.29 12.45
C ALA A 7 4.68 17.14 11.17
N GLY A 8 3.85 18.16 10.93
CA GLY A 8 4.00 19.09 9.80
C GLY A 8 3.29 18.68 8.50
N LYS A 9 2.26 17.84 8.58
CA LYS A 9 1.40 17.49 7.43
C LYS A 9 0.96 18.70 6.60
N SER A 10 0.53 19.78 7.25
CA SER A 10 0.06 20.98 6.55
C SER A 10 1.14 21.65 5.70
N ALA A 11 2.41 21.61 6.14
CA ALA A 11 3.52 22.13 5.34
C ALA A 11 3.77 21.25 4.10
N VAL A 12 3.71 19.92 4.25
CA VAL A 12 3.78 18.99 3.12
C VAL A 12 2.59 19.16 2.16
N ALA A 13 1.37 19.30 2.70
CA ALA A 13 0.15 19.53 1.92
C ALA A 13 0.28 20.80 1.08
N GLN A 14 0.74 21.89 1.71
CA GLN A 14 0.96 23.16 1.04
C GLN A 14 1.99 23.03 -0.07
N ARG A 15 3.12 22.38 0.18
CA ARG A 15 4.14 22.21 -0.84
C ARG A 15 3.66 21.36 -2.01
N LEU A 16 2.94 20.27 -1.74
CA LEU A 16 2.32 19.45 -2.79
C LEU A 16 1.29 20.25 -3.60
N HIS A 17 0.53 21.13 -2.95
CA HIS A 17 -0.41 22.01 -3.64
C HIS A 17 0.30 22.98 -4.60
N GLU A 18 1.40 23.61 -4.15
CA GLU A 18 2.23 24.49 -4.99
C GLU A 18 2.81 23.77 -6.21
N LEU A 19 3.09 22.47 -6.09
CA LEU A 19 3.55 21.61 -7.19
C LEU A 19 2.43 21.18 -8.15
N GLY A 20 1.17 21.46 -7.81
CA GLY A 20 -0.01 21.18 -8.65
C GLY A 20 -0.91 20.04 -8.14
N ALA A 21 -0.71 19.54 -6.92
CA ALA A 21 -1.61 18.55 -6.33
C ALA A 21 -2.96 19.16 -5.92
N VAL A 22 -4.02 18.36 -6.05
CA VAL A 22 -5.34 18.69 -5.50
C VAL A 22 -5.39 18.14 -4.07
N ILE A 23 -5.45 19.03 -3.09
CA ILE A 23 -5.49 18.64 -1.67
C ILE A 23 -6.95 18.51 -1.21
N LEU A 24 -7.31 17.33 -0.72
CA LEU A 24 -8.58 17.05 -0.08
C LEU A 24 -8.34 16.84 1.42
N ASP A 25 -8.68 17.86 2.22
CA ASP A 25 -8.54 17.81 3.68
C ASP A 25 -9.80 17.15 4.28
N ALA A 26 -9.63 15.96 4.89
CA ALA A 26 -10.74 15.22 5.47
C ALA A 26 -11.42 15.96 6.63
N ASP A 27 -10.67 16.71 7.44
CA ASP A 27 -11.24 17.49 8.53
C ASP A 27 -12.07 18.65 7.98
N LYS A 28 -11.58 19.34 6.95
CA LYS A 28 -12.35 20.38 6.26
C LYS A 28 -13.62 19.81 5.66
N LEU A 29 -13.53 18.70 4.93
CA LEU A 29 -14.70 18.04 4.33
C LEU A 29 -15.71 17.59 5.39
N ALA A 30 -15.26 17.06 6.53
CA ALA A 30 -16.14 16.73 7.65
C ALA A 30 -16.86 17.95 8.24
N ARG A 31 -16.29 19.15 8.12
CA ARG A 31 -16.97 20.40 8.50
C ARG A 31 -17.97 20.83 7.43
N ASP A 32 -17.57 20.79 6.16
CA ASP A 32 -18.36 21.27 5.03
C ASP A 32 -19.66 20.46 4.87
N VAL A 33 -19.63 19.14 5.09
CA VAL A 33 -20.81 18.27 4.93
C VAL A 33 -21.89 18.49 6.01
N VAL A 34 -21.61 19.30 7.04
CA VAL A 34 -22.55 19.70 8.09
C VAL A 34 -22.62 21.22 8.26
N ALA A 35 -22.23 21.98 7.25
CA ALA A 35 -22.44 23.42 7.22
C ALA A 35 -23.94 23.75 7.19
N ALA A 36 -24.31 24.98 7.57
CA ALA A 36 -25.69 25.45 7.46
C ALA A 36 -26.29 25.20 6.06
N GLY A 37 -27.54 24.75 6.04
CA GLY A 37 -28.28 24.45 4.80
C GLY A 37 -27.97 23.09 4.16
N THR A 38 -27.10 22.27 4.75
CA THR A 38 -26.82 20.92 4.23
C THR A 38 -27.75 19.85 4.82
N ASP A 39 -28.01 18.80 4.05
CA ASP A 39 -28.71 17.59 4.53
C ASP A 39 -27.94 16.86 5.64
N GLY A 40 -26.63 17.09 5.76
CA GLY A 40 -25.84 16.57 6.86
C GLY A 40 -26.15 17.26 8.18
N LEU A 41 -26.24 18.59 8.19
CA LEU A 41 -26.65 19.32 9.39
C LEU A 41 -28.07 18.92 9.82
N ALA A 42 -29.01 18.84 8.86
CA ALA A 42 -30.37 18.41 9.15
C ALA A 42 -30.43 17.01 9.80
N ALA A 43 -29.62 16.06 9.30
CA ALA A 43 -29.53 14.73 9.89
C ALA A 43 -28.90 14.74 11.30
N VAL A 44 -27.88 15.58 11.54
CA VAL A 44 -27.30 15.75 12.88
C VAL A 44 -28.33 16.33 13.86
N VAL A 45 -29.08 17.36 13.47
CA VAL A 45 -30.14 17.95 14.30
C VAL A 45 -31.25 16.94 14.59
N ALA A 46 -31.66 16.14 13.60
CA ALA A 46 -32.65 15.09 13.82
C ALA A 46 -32.18 14.02 14.82
N ALA A 47 -30.88 13.71 14.83
CA ALA A 47 -30.29 12.68 15.68
C ALA A 47 -29.96 13.16 17.09
N PHE A 48 -29.58 14.43 17.24
CA PHE A 48 -29.02 15.01 18.47
C PHE A 48 -29.81 16.20 19.01
N GLY A 49 -30.97 16.54 18.44
CA GLY A 49 -31.81 17.64 18.90
C GLY A 49 -31.35 19.03 18.42
N PRO A 50 -32.21 20.05 18.52
CA PRO A 50 -31.90 21.41 18.06
C PRO A 50 -30.84 22.12 18.90
N GLU A 51 -30.50 21.60 20.08
CA GLU A 51 -29.50 22.23 20.97
C GLU A 51 -28.06 22.10 20.45
N VAL A 52 -27.85 21.37 19.36
CA VAL A 52 -26.55 21.33 18.65
C VAL A 52 -26.42 22.46 17.62
N LEU A 53 -27.40 23.37 17.54
CA LEU A 53 -27.35 24.56 16.70
C LEU A 53 -26.96 25.80 17.52
N GLY A 54 -26.10 26.63 16.93
CA GLY A 54 -25.84 27.98 17.38
C GLY A 54 -27.00 28.93 17.04
N VAL A 55 -26.90 30.15 17.55
CA VAL A 55 -27.90 31.22 17.31
C VAL A 55 -28.01 31.65 15.85
N ASP A 56 -26.99 31.37 15.06
CA ASP A 56 -26.87 31.64 13.62
C ASP A 56 -27.38 30.47 12.75
N GLY A 57 -27.81 29.36 13.37
CA GLY A 57 -28.23 28.15 12.66
C GLY A 57 -27.06 27.30 12.16
N GLU A 58 -25.82 27.63 12.55
CA GLU A 58 -24.65 26.78 12.32
C GLU A 58 -24.54 25.69 13.38
N LEU A 59 -23.71 24.68 13.12
CA LEU A 59 -23.43 23.62 14.09
C LEU A 59 -22.61 24.16 15.28
N ASP A 60 -23.18 24.10 16.48
CA ASP A 60 -22.44 24.28 17.73
C ASP A 60 -21.61 23.01 18.02
N ARG A 61 -20.35 23.04 17.58
CA ARG A 61 -19.40 21.93 17.74
C ARG A 61 -19.09 21.63 19.21
N PRO A 62 -18.86 22.62 20.10
CA PRO A 62 -18.80 22.37 21.54
C PRO A 62 -20.03 21.62 22.09
N ALA A 63 -21.25 22.05 21.74
CA ALA A 63 -22.48 21.40 22.21
C ALA A 63 -22.61 19.97 21.68
N LEU A 64 -22.36 19.75 20.38
CA LEU A 64 -22.33 18.40 19.80
C LEU A 64 -21.24 17.54 20.46
N GLY A 65 -20.05 18.11 20.65
CA GLY A 65 -18.92 17.48 21.32
C GLY A 65 -19.27 16.98 22.71
N ALA A 66 -19.95 17.81 23.51
CA ALA A 66 -20.42 17.43 24.85
C ALA A 66 -21.44 16.27 24.82
N ARG A 67 -22.23 16.13 23.75
CA ARG A 67 -23.19 15.02 23.61
C ARG A 67 -22.56 13.70 23.16
N VAL A 68 -21.45 13.74 22.43
CA VAL A 68 -20.77 12.51 21.95
C VAL A 68 -19.59 12.11 22.81
N PHE A 69 -19.05 13.02 23.61
CA PHE A 69 -17.87 12.75 24.43
C PHE A 69 -18.22 11.77 25.56
N GLY A 70 -17.51 10.65 25.62
CA GLY A 70 -17.75 9.59 26.60
C GLY A 70 -18.95 8.66 26.27
N ASP A 71 -19.68 8.91 25.18
CA ASP A 71 -20.81 8.09 24.74
C ASP A 71 -20.49 7.43 23.39
N GLU A 72 -20.07 6.17 23.44
CA GLU A 72 -19.71 5.40 22.24
C GLU A 72 -20.91 5.21 21.28
N PRO A 73 -22.12 4.81 21.73
CA PRO A 73 -23.30 4.80 20.87
C PRO A 73 -23.60 6.13 20.16
N ALA A 74 -23.53 7.26 20.88
CA ALA A 74 -23.72 8.58 20.31
C ALA A 74 -22.65 8.91 19.27
N ARG A 75 -21.37 8.62 19.57
CA ARG A 75 -20.27 8.80 18.61
C ARG A 75 -20.49 7.99 17.34
N ARG A 76 -20.83 6.69 17.45
CA ARG A 76 -21.11 5.83 16.29
C ARG A 76 -22.29 6.34 15.45
N ARG A 77 -23.33 6.91 16.10
CA ARG A 77 -24.46 7.54 15.41
C ARG A 77 -24.03 8.79 14.64
N LEU A 78 -23.18 9.62 15.21
CA LEU A 78 -22.64 10.77 14.49
C LEU A 78 -21.79 10.31 13.30
N GLU A 79 -20.87 9.37 13.52
CA GLU A 79 -20.00 8.81 12.48
C GLU A 79 -20.80 8.21 11.31
N SER A 80 -21.93 7.53 11.58
CA SER A 80 -22.77 6.97 10.51
C SER A 80 -23.48 8.04 9.66
N ILE A 81 -23.67 9.24 10.19
CA ILE A 81 -24.20 10.40 9.45
C ILE A 81 -23.09 11.05 8.62
N ILE A 82 -21.92 11.27 9.23
CA ILE A 82 -20.81 12.04 8.65
C ILE A 82 -20.04 11.24 7.61
N HIS A 83 -19.61 10.01 7.93
CA HIS A 83 -18.66 9.27 7.09
C HIS A 83 -19.16 9.01 5.66
N PRO A 84 -20.42 8.61 5.41
CA PRO A 84 -20.92 8.43 4.04
C PRO A 84 -20.89 9.73 3.24
N ARG A 85 -21.22 10.87 3.87
CA ARG A 85 -21.23 12.18 3.23
C ARG A 85 -19.82 12.66 2.88
N VAL A 86 -18.86 12.48 3.80
CA VAL A 86 -17.46 12.78 3.53
C VAL A 86 -16.94 11.93 2.38
N ARG A 87 -17.21 10.62 2.37
CA ARG A 87 -16.82 9.73 1.27
C ARG A 87 -17.41 10.16 -0.07
N ALA A 88 -18.70 10.49 -0.10
CA ALA A 88 -19.36 10.97 -1.32
C ALA A 88 -18.74 12.27 -1.83
N ARG A 89 -18.51 13.24 -0.94
CA ARG A 89 -17.89 14.52 -1.29
C ARG A 89 -16.45 14.37 -1.74
N THR A 90 -15.67 13.51 -1.09
CA THR A 90 -14.30 13.17 -1.51
C THR A 90 -14.30 12.56 -2.92
N ALA A 91 -15.21 11.62 -3.19
CA ALA A 91 -15.32 10.99 -4.51
C ALA A 91 -15.72 12.00 -5.60
N GLU A 92 -16.68 12.89 -5.30
CA GLU A 92 -17.09 13.97 -6.21
C GLU A 92 -15.93 14.91 -6.55
N LEU A 93 -15.20 15.39 -5.54
CA LEU A 93 -14.06 16.30 -5.74
C LEU A 93 -12.90 15.61 -6.47
N ALA A 94 -12.64 14.33 -6.16
CA ALA A 94 -11.63 13.55 -6.87
C ALA A 94 -12.02 13.33 -8.34
N ALA A 95 -13.29 13.07 -8.63
CA ALA A 95 -13.80 12.89 -10.00
C ALA A 95 -13.81 14.19 -10.81
N ALA A 96 -13.96 15.34 -10.15
CA ALA A 96 -13.91 16.67 -10.77
C ALA A 96 -12.47 17.18 -11.00
N ALA A 97 -11.46 16.51 -10.44
CA ALA A 97 -10.06 16.89 -10.65
C ALA A 97 -9.64 16.64 -12.11
N PRO A 98 -8.66 17.42 -12.64
CA PRO A 98 -8.09 17.14 -13.95
C PRO A 98 -7.61 15.69 -14.07
N ALA A 99 -7.70 15.12 -15.27
CA ALA A 99 -7.37 13.71 -15.49
C ALA A 99 -5.91 13.36 -15.16
N ASP A 100 -4.99 14.33 -15.22
CA ASP A 100 -3.58 14.21 -14.89
C ASP A 100 -3.22 14.77 -13.50
N ALA A 101 -4.22 15.11 -12.68
CA ALA A 101 -3.99 15.62 -11.33
C ALA A 101 -3.64 14.50 -10.35
N ILE A 102 -2.72 14.80 -9.44
CA ILE A 102 -2.46 13.98 -8.26
C ILE A 102 -3.37 14.49 -7.13
N VAL A 103 -4.32 13.65 -6.71
CA VAL A 103 -5.23 13.96 -5.60
C VAL A 103 -4.64 13.44 -4.29
N VAL A 104 -4.35 14.35 -3.36
CA VAL A 104 -3.79 14.04 -2.04
C VAL A 104 -4.87 14.20 -0.99
N ASN A 105 -5.28 13.09 -0.40
CA ASN A 105 -6.20 13.09 0.73
C ASN A 105 -5.39 13.24 2.03
N ASP A 106 -5.54 14.35 2.75
CA ASP A 106 -5.00 14.52 4.11
C ASP A 106 -5.99 13.90 5.10
N VAL A 107 -5.62 12.74 5.66
CA VAL A 107 -6.48 11.91 6.50
C VAL A 107 -5.75 11.64 7.82
N PRO A 108 -6.06 12.40 8.91
CA PRO A 108 -5.39 12.23 10.19
C PRO A 108 -5.49 10.82 10.78
N LEU A 109 -6.64 10.17 10.62
CA LEU A 109 -6.96 8.86 11.18
C LEU A 109 -6.86 7.71 10.15
N LEU A 110 -5.99 7.85 9.13
CA LEU A 110 -5.89 6.91 8.01
C LEU A 110 -5.59 5.46 8.46
N VAL A 111 -4.73 5.32 9.48
CA VAL A 111 -4.25 4.02 9.97
C VAL A 111 -5.27 3.42 10.92
N GLU A 112 -5.77 4.24 11.83
CA GLU A 112 -6.80 3.91 12.83
C GLU A 112 -8.09 3.39 12.19
N THR A 113 -8.44 3.93 11.01
CA THR A 113 -9.65 3.56 10.27
C THR A 113 -9.42 2.50 9.20
N GLY A 114 -8.19 1.98 9.07
CA GLY A 114 -7.86 0.94 8.10
C GLY A 114 -8.03 1.36 6.64
N LEU A 115 -7.94 2.67 6.33
CA LEU A 115 -8.17 3.21 4.98
C LEU A 115 -6.94 3.12 4.07
N ALA A 116 -5.76 2.77 4.60
CA ALA A 116 -4.53 2.66 3.80
C ALA A 116 -4.69 1.87 2.48
N PRO A 117 -5.41 0.73 2.42
CA PRO A 117 -5.58 -0.05 1.19
C PRO A 117 -6.45 0.63 0.12
N THR A 118 -7.19 1.69 0.45
CA THR A 118 -8.04 2.41 -0.52
C THR A 118 -7.26 3.43 -1.35
N PHE A 119 -5.97 3.62 -1.07
CA PHE A 119 -5.11 4.58 -1.75
C PHE A 119 -4.01 3.88 -2.55
N HIS A 120 -3.66 4.45 -3.70
CA HIS A 120 -2.54 3.99 -4.53
C HIS A 120 -1.18 4.09 -3.82
N LEU A 121 -1.03 5.10 -2.95
CA LEU A 121 0.20 5.39 -2.21
C LEU A 121 -0.13 6.11 -0.89
N VAL A 122 0.51 5.69 0.20
CA VAL A 122 0.40 6.29 1.54
C VAL A 122 1.69 7.00 1.90
N ILE A 123 1.59 8.32 2.05
CA ILE A 123 2.65 9.19 2.60
C ILE A 123 2.39 9.40 4.09
N VAL A 124 3.36 9.09 4.92
CA VAL A 124 3.38 9.44 6.35
C VAL A 124 4.42 10.52 6.57
N VAL A 125 3.98 11.64 7.15
CA VAL A 125 4.89 12.68 7.63
C VAL A 125 5.23 12.37 9.08
N ASP A 126 6.51 12.15 9.34
CA ASP A 126 7.02 11.72 10.64
C ASP A 126 7.95 12.79 11.24
N ALA A 127 7.97 12.88 12.56
CA ALA A 127 8.87 13.75 13.31
C ALA A 127 8.97 13.23 14.75
N ALA A 128 10.15 13.34 15.34
CA ALA A 128 10.40 12.92 16.71
C ALA A 128 9.44 13.62 17.69
N PRO A 129 9.01 12.92 18.77
CA PRO A 129 8.08 13.48 19.76
C PRO A 129 8.51 14.85 20.30
N GLU A 130 9.81 15.04 20.54
CA GLU A 130 10.39 16.27 21.08
C GLU A 130 10.22 17.44 20.11
N VAL A 131 10.44 17.20 18.81
CA VAL A 131 10.24 18.18 17.74
C VAL A 131 8.75 18.54 17.62
N ARG A 132 7.87 17.54 17.71
CA ARG A 132 6.41 17.74 17.66
C ARG A 132 5.92 18.56 18.86
N ILE A 133 6.40 18.28 20.06
CA ILE A 133 6.08 19.04 21.28
C ILE A 133 6.54 20.50 21.12
N ALA A 134 7.79 20.73 20.73
CA ALA A 134 8.33 22.07 20.55
C ALA A 134 7.49 22.89 19.54
N ARG A 135 7.07 22.28 18.43
CA ARG A 135 6.19 22.90 17.44
C ARG A 135 4.81 23.23 18.02
N LEU A 136 4.20 22.32 18.79
CA LEU A 136 2.87 22.54 19.36
C LEU A 136 2.86 23.64 20.43
N VAL A 137 3.91 23.70 21.24
CA VAL A 137 4.13 24.79 22.19
C VAL A 137 4.28 26.12 21.46
N GLY A 138 5.20 26.18 20.49
CA GLY A 138 5.54 27.42 19.79
C GLY A 138 4.45 27.95 18.83
N SER A 139 3.66 27.07 18.20
CA SER A 139 2.68 27.47 17.17
C SER A 139 1.23 27.45 17.63
N ARG A 140 0.89 26.67 18.67
CA ARG A 140 -0.50 26.50 19.13
C ARG A 140 -0.73 26.88 20.58
N GLY A 141 0.27 27.45 21.25
CA GLY A 141 0.16 27.94 22.63
C GLY A 141 -0.17 26.86 23.66
N MET A 142 0.12 25.59 23.36
CA MET A 142 -0.08 24.48 24.29
C MET A 142 1.06 24.44 25.31
N THR A 143 0.79 23.90 26.51
CA THR A 143 1.90 23.49 27.40
C THR A 143 2.54 22.20 26.88
N ALA A 144 3.77 21.91 27.32
CA ALA A 144 4.47 20.69 26.94
C ALA A 144 3.68 19.43 27.37
N GLU A 145 3.06 19.46 28.55
CA GLU A 145 2.25 18.38 29.10
C GLU A 145 1.00 18.15 28.25
N GLN A 146 0.31 19.22 27.86
CA GLN A 146 -0.86 19.15 26.98
C GLN A 146 -0.50 18.57 25.60
N ALA A 147 0.65 18.98 25.05
CA ALA A 147 1.14 18.45 23.78
C ALA A 147 1.47 16.96 23.88
N ALA A 148 2.17 16.54 24.94
CA ALA A 148 2.54 15.14 25.18
C ALA A 148 1.30 14.24 25.32
N VAL A 149 0.29 14.66 26.10
CA VAL A 149 -0.98 13.93 26.26
C VAL A 149 -1.68 13.74 24.91
N ARG A 150 -1.72 14.78 24.07
CA ARG A 150 -2.34 14.69 22.74
C ARG A 150 -1.58 13.79 21.78
N ILE A 151 -0.25 13.79 21.84
CA ILE A 151 0.58 12.90 21.02
C ILE A 151 0.35 11.44 21.43
N ALA A 152 0.36 11.15 22.73
CA ALA A 152 0.16 9.81 23.27
C ALA A 152 -1.25 9.23 23.02
N ALA A 153 -2.25 10.08 22.78
CA ALA A 153 -3.61 9.65 22.49
C ALA A 153 -3.84 9.20 21.03
N GLN A 154 -2.86 9.36 20.14
CA GLN A 154 -2.96 8.96 18.72
C GLN A 154 -2.37 7.56 18.48
N ALA A 155 -2.61 6.98 17.29
CA ALA A 155 -1.93 5.75 16.89
C ALA A 155 -0.41 5.87 16.99
N ASP A 156 0.23 4.74 17.33
CA ASP A 156 1.67 4.61 17.47
C ASP A 156 2.39 4.97 16.16
N ASP A 157 3.54 5.63 16.28
CA ASP A 157 4.34 6.05 15.14
C ASP A 157 4.90 4.84 14.39
N ALA A 158 5.10 3.70 15.07
CA ALA A 158 5.47 2.44 14.40
C ALA A 158 4.35 1.90 13.51
N ASP A 159 3.09 1.93 13.97
CA ASP A 159 1.93 1.52 13.18
C ASP A 159 1.77 2.42 11.94
N ARG A 160 2.00 3.73 12.10
CA ARG A 160 1.99 4.65 10.95
C ARG A 160 3.08 4.33 9.95
N ARG A 161 4.31 4.15 10.39
CA ARG A 161 5.42 3.77 9.51
C ARG A 161 5.18 2.42 8.82
N ALA A 162 4.55 1.47 9.50
CA ALA A 162 4.18 0.17 8.92
C ALA A 162 3.13 0.31 7.79
N ALA A 163 2.25 1.30 7.87
CA ALA A 163 1.27 1.60 6.82
C ALA A 163 1.83 2.45 5.66
N ALA A 164 3.02 3.03 5.80
CA ALA A 164 3.60 3.98 4.84
C ALA A 164 4.25 3.29 3.63
N ASP A 165 4.01 3.81 2.42
CA ASP A 165 4.86 3.53 1.25
C ASP A 165 5.99 4.54 1.11
N VAL A 166 5.80 5.72 1.69
CA VAL A 166 6.77 6.81 1.80
C VAL A 166 6.67 7.39 3.20
N VAL A 167 7.81 7.49 3.88
CA VAL A 167 7.95 8.28 5.09
C VAL A 167 8.71 9.55 4.72
N ILE A 168 8.14 10.71 5.03
CA ILE A 168 8.81 12.00 4.93
C ILE A 168 9.29 12.35 6.33
N ASP A 169 10.61 12.44 6.50
CA ASP A 169 11.21 12.84 7.77
C ASP A 169 11.16 14.37 7.89
N ASN A 170 10.45 14.85 8.90
CA ASN A 170 10.32 16.25 9.24
C ASN A 170 10.91 16.58 10.61
N ASN A 171 12.06 16.00 10.94
CA ASN A 171 12.88 16.40 12.09
C ASN A 171 13.69 17.68 11.83
N GLY A 172 14.00 17.94 10.56
CA GLY A 172 14.81 19.09 10.12
C GLY A 172 14.02 20.39 9.93
N GLY A 173 14.61 21.27 9.12
CA GLY A 173 14.05 22.57 8.73
C GLY A 173 13.07 22.50 7.56
N LEU A 174 12.37 23.61 7.29
CA LEU A 174 11.40 23.70 6.20
C LEU A 174 12.04 23.52 4.81
N ASP A 175 13.30 23.95 4.63
CA ASP A 175 14.02 23.79 3.36
C ASP A 175 14.31 22.30 3.07
N GLU A 176 14.74 21.54 4.07
CA GLU A 176 14.96 20.09 3.96
C GLU A 176 13.65 19.34 3.70
N LEU A 177 12.57 19.72 4.39
CA LEU A 177 11.24 19.18 4.15
C LEU A 177 10.80 19.45 2.70
N THR A 178 10.98 20.68 2.23
CA THR A 178 10.62 21.10 0.88
C THR A 178 11.39 20.30 -0.17
N ALA A 179 12.70 20.14 0.02
CA ALA A 179 13.54 19.35 -0.87
C ALA A 179 13.11 17.87 -0.95
N GLN A 180 12.75 17.26 0.19
CA GLN A 180 12.22 15.89 0.21
C GLN A 180 10.89 15.77 -0.56
N VAL A 181 9.98 16.74 -0.40
CA VAL A 181 8.69 16.76 -1.10
C VAL A 181 8.88 16.95 -2.61
N ASP A 182 9.77 17.85 -3.01
CA ASP A 182 10.09 18.12 -4.41
C ASP A 182 10.70 16.88 -5.09
N GLU A 183 11.60 16.18 -4.40
CA GLU A 183 12.18 14.94 -4.89
C GLU A 183 11.12 13.85 -5.04
N LEU A 184 10.31 13.65 -4.00
CA LEU A 184 9.20 12.69 -4.03
C LEU A 184 8.24 12.96 -5.20
N TRP A 185 7.90 14.23 -5.41
CA TRP A 185 7.04 14.66 -6.51
C TRP A 185 7.63 14.32 -7.87
N ARG A 186 8.88 14.74 -8.12
CA ARG A 186 9.56 14.59 -9.40
C ARG A 186 9.90 13.14 -9.72
N ALA A 187 10.45 12.40 -8.75
CA ALA A 187 11.01 11.07 -8.98
C ALA A 187 9.99 9.94 -8.85
N ARG A 188 8.91 10.12 -8.07
CA ARG A 188 7.94 9.04 -7.81
C ARG A 188 6.51 9.42 -8.16
N LEU A 189 5.96 10.50 -7.62
CA LEU A 189 4.53 10.80 -7.77
C LEU A 189 4.14 11.12 -9.21
N ARG A 190 4.91 11.98 -9.90
CA ARG A 190 4.64 12.35 -11.31
C ARG A 190 4.80 11.16 -12.27
N PRO A 191 5.88 10.36 -12.21
CA PRO A 191 5.96 9.17 -13.06
C PRO A 191 4.89 8.12 -12.71
N TYR A 192 4.55 7.95 -11.43
CA TYR A 192 3.51 7.00 -11.03
C TYR A 192 2.13 7.41 -11.56
N GLU A 193 1.71 8.67 -11.40
CA GLU A 193 0.48 9.19 -12.00
C GLU A 193 0.44 8.90 -13.50
N ARG A 194 1.51 9.27 -14.21
CA ARG A 194 1.57 9.09 -15.67
C ARG A 194 1.44 7.62 -16.04
N ASN A 195 2.10 6.73 -15.31
CA ASN A 195 2.04 5.29 -15.53
C ASN A 195 0.62 4.74 -15.25
N LEU A 196 -0.03 5.17 -14.17
CA LEU A 196 -1.42 4.82 -13.86
C LEU A 196 -2.38 5.24 -14.97
N ARG A 197 -2.34 6.52 -15.35
CA ARG A 197 -3.23 7.08 -16.37
C ARG A 197 -3.04 6.42 -17.73
N LEU A 198 -1.80 6.11 -18.09
CA LEU A 198 -1.47 5.46 -19.36
C LEU A 198 -1.53 3.92 -19.32
N ARG A 199 -1.91 3.34 -18.16
CA ARG A 199 -1.95 1.89 -17.95
C ARG A 199 -0.62 1.19 -18.25
N LYS A 200 0.50 1.82 -17.85
CA LYS A 200 1.86 1.30 -18.05
C LYS A 200 2.49 0.90 -16.73
N HIS A 201 3.21 -0.21 -16.71
CA HIS A 201 4.08 -0.51 -15.58
C HIS A 201 5.32 0.39 -15.62
N ALA A 202 5.88 0.68 -14.46
CA ALA A 202 7.18 1.31 -14.36
C ALA A 202 8.23 0.44 -15.10
N PRO A 203 9.19 1.06 -15.80
CA PRO A 203 10.29 0.31 -16.38
C PRO A 203 11.05 -0.41 -15.28
N PHE A 204 11.58 -1.60 -15.58
CA PHE A 204 12.51 -2.24 -14.67
C PHE A 204 13.74 -1.36 -14.50
N ASP A 205 14.16 -1.16 -13.25
CA ASP A 205 15.47 -0.60 -13.00
C ASP A 205 16.53 -1.59 -13.53
N ALA A 206 17.25 -1.21 -14.58
CA ALA A 206 18.31 -2.02 -15.16
C ALA A 206 19.43 -2.31 -14.13
N SER A 207 19.50 -1.54 -13.05
CA SER A 207 20.45 -1.71 -11.95
C SER A 207 19.98 -2.68 -10.86
N LEU A 208 19.04 -3.60 -11.15
CA LEU A 208 18.54 -4.70 -10.28
C LEU A 208 19.66 -5.51 -9.62
N ARG A 209 20.27 -4.91 -8.59
CA ARG A 209 21.35 -5.43 -7.76
C ARG A 209 20.76 -6.38 -6.73
N ILE A 210 21.50 -7.46 -6.46
CA ILE A 210 21.20 -8.30 -5.31
C ILE A 210 21.54 -7.48 -4.06
N VAL A 211 20.55 -7.23 -3.22
CA VAL A 211 20.71 -6.56 -1.92
C VAL A 211 20.56 -7.57 -0.80
N ALA A 212 21.06 -7.21 0.38
CA ALA A 212 20.82 -7.97 1.60
C ALA A 212 19.32 -8.11 1.87
N SER A 213 18.93 -9.17 2.58
CA SER A 213 17.53 -9.38 2.96
C SER A 213 17.02 -8.18 3.78
N ASP A 214 15.93 -7.56 3.32
CA ASP A 214 15.27 -6.46 4.04
C ASP A 214 14.02 -6.99 4.80
N PRO A 215 13.98 -6.90 6.14
CA PRO A 215 12.80 -7.26 6.92
C PRO A 215 11.52 -6.52 6.51
N ALA A 216 11.62 -5.32 5.91
CA ALA A 216 10.50 -4.50 5.50
C ALA A 216 9.73 -5.08 4.30
N TRP A 217 10.33 -5.97 3.49
CA TRP A 217 9.68 -6.56 2.32
C TRP A 217 8.37 -7.26 2.65
N ARG A 218 8.29 -7.93 3.80
CA ARG A 218 7.05 -8.59 4.26
C ARG A 218 5.93 -7.57 4.49
N GLY A 219 6.24 -6.44 5.12
CA GLY A 219 5.28 -5.36 5.34
C GLY A 219 4.86 -4.68 4.03
N GLN A 220 5.81 -4.44 3.14
CA GLN A 220 5.54 -3.90 1.80
C GLN A 220 4.62 -4.82 0.98
N ALA A 221 4.88 -6.13 0.99
CA ALA A 221 4.04 -7.12 0.32
C ALA A 221 2.64 -7.19 0.94
N ALA A 222 2.52 -7.11 2.27
CA ALA A 222 1.22 -7.08 2.95
C ALA A 222 0.37 -5.86 2.54
N ARG A 223 0.98 -4.67 2.40
CA ARG A 223 0.27 -3.48 1.91
C ARG A 223 -0.23 -3.65 0.48
N LEU A 224 0.61 -4.21 -0.40
CA LEU A 224 0.22 -4.49 -1.79
C LEU A 224 -0.92 -5.51 -1.87
N ILE A 225 -0.86 -6.60 -1.09
CA ILE A 225 -1.92 -7.61 -0.99
C ILE A 225 -3.23 -6.96 -0.51
N ALA A 226 -3.17 -6.10 0.51
CA ALA A 226 -4.35 -5.40 1.00
C ALA A 226 -4.99 -4.49 -0.07
N ARG A 227 -4.19 -3.78 -0.89
CA ARG A 227 -4.69 -2.98 -2.02
C ARG A 227 -5.34 -3.84 -3.09
N ILE A 228 -4.73 -4.98 -3.44
CA ILE A 228 -5.30 -5.93 -4.41
C ILE A 228 -6.65 -6.43 -3.89
N ASN A 229 -6.72 -6.87 -2.63
CA ASN A 229 -7.97 -7.31 -2.01
C ASN A 229 -9.02 -6.20 -2.03
N GLN A 230 -8.67 -4.98 -1.63
CA GLN A 230 -9.58 -3.84 -1.64
C GLN A 230 -10.13 -3.54 -3.05
N ALA A 231 -9.31 -3.69 -4.09
CA ALA A 231 -9.72 -3.44 -5.47
C ALA A 231 -10.58 -4.58 -6.05
N LEU A 232 -10.26 -5.83 -5.75
CA LEU A 232 -10.91 -7.00 -6.35
C LEU A 232 -12.17 -7.47 -5.60
N ARG A 233 -12.30 -7.14 -4.31
CA ARG A 233 -13.41 -7.59 -3.45
C ARG A 233 -14.81 -7.38 -4.07
N PRO A 234 -15.13 -6.24 -4.72
CA PRO A 234 -16.44 -6.05 -5.35
C PRO A 234 -16.74 -7.04 -6.48
N GLN A 235 -15.72 -7.54 -7.20
CA GLN A 235 -15.89 -8.46 -8.32
C GLN A 235 -15.82 -9.93 -7.89
N LEU A 236 -15.05 -10.23 -6.84
CA LEU A 236 -14.88 -11.59 -6.34
C LEU A 236 -15.87 -11.96 -5.22
N GLY A 237 -16.55 -10.98 -4.61
CA GLY A 237 -17.45 -11.21 -3.48
C GLY A 237 -16.73 -11.54 -2.15
N GLY A 238 -15.40 -11.44 -2.13
CA GLY A 238 -14.54 -11.78 -0.99
C GLY A 238 -13.10 -11.34 -1.22
N ASP A 239 -12.22 -11.66 -0.29
CA ASP A 239 -10.79 -11.39 -0.45
C ASP A 239 -10.19 -12.30 -1.52
N ALA A 240 -9.28 -11.77 -2.32
CA ALA A 240 -8.58 -12.54 -3.33
C ALA A 240 -7.51 -13.44 -2.67
N ASP A 241 -7.25 -14.61 -3.26
CA ASP A 241 -6.12 -15.42 -2.82
C ASP A 241 -4.82 -14.87 -3.39
N VAL A 242 -4.19 -13.97 -2.64
CA VAL A 242 -2.89 -13.38 -2.97
C VAL A 242 -1.83 -13.83 -1.98
N SER A 243 -0.70 -14.30 -2.50
CA SER A 243 0.45 -14.77 -1.72
C SER A 243 1.71 -13.99 -2.08
N HIS A 244 2.49 -13.60 -1.07
CA HIS A 244 3.88 -13.17 -1.26
C HIS A 244 4.74 -14.41 -1.55
N ILE A 245 5.41 -14.42 -2.71
CA ILE A 245 6.23 -15.51 -3.23
C ILE A 245 7.61 -14.99 -3.62
N GLY A 246 8.43 -15.85 -4.21
CA GLY A 246 9.76 -15.47 -4.67
C GLY A 246 10.73 -15.22 -3.52
N SER A 247 11.89 -14.63 -3.83
CA SER A 247 12.98 -14.55 -2.87
C SER A 247 12.77 -13.54 -1.75
N THR A 248 12.08 -12.42 -2.03
CA THR A 248 11.77 -11.42 -0.99
C THR A 248 10.76 -11.94 0.04
N ALA A 249 10.12 -13.08 -0.20
CA ALA A 249 9.28 -13.77 0.76
C ALA A 249 10.05 -14.71 1.71
N VAL A 250 11.35 -14.95 1.48
CA VAL A 250 12.15 -15.87 2.30
C VAL A 250 13.04 -15.07 3.26
N PRO A 251 12.82 -15.13 4.59
CA PRO A 251 13.63 -14.40 5.54
C PRO A 251 15.11 -14.77 5.46
N GLY A 252 15.98 -13.76 5.41
CA GLY A 252 17.43 -13.94 5.36
C GLY A 252 18.00 -14.19 3.97
N LEU A 253 17.17 -14.34 2.93
CA LEU A 253 17.63 -14.58 1.55
C LEU A 253 17.91 -13.25 0.81
N PRO A 254 19.16 -12.97 0.38
CA PRO A 254 19.46 -11.85 -0.51
C PRO A 254 18.69 -11.96 -1.83
N ALA A 255 18.23 -10.83 -2.34
CA ALA A 255 17.38 -10.79 -3.52
C ALA A 255 17.52 -9.47 -4.26
N LYS A 256 17.03 -9.45 -5.50
CA LYS A 256 16.68 -8.19 -6.17
C LYS A 256 15.59 -7.50 -5.33
N ASP A 257 15.64 -6.17 -5.18
CA ASP A 257 14.58 -5.40 -4.49
C ASP A 257 13.30 -5.33 -5.35
N LEU A 258 12.64 -6.48 -5.47
CA LEU A 258 11.45 -6.70 -6.27
C LEU A 258 10.53 -7.65 -5.50
N ILE A 259 9.27 -7.24 -5.33
CA ILE A 259 8.26 -8.07 -4.67
C ILE A 259 7.56 -8.92 -5.72
N ASP A 260 7.64 -10.25 -5.58
CA ASP A 260 6.83 -11.17 -6.37
C ASP A 260 5.57 -11.55 -5.59
N LEU A 261 4.41 -11.27 -6.15
CA LEU A 261 3.11 -11.68 -5.65
C LEU A 261 2.50 -12.71 -6.60
N MET A 262 1.65 -13.58 -6.06
CA MET A 262 0.83 -14.49 -6.85
C MET A 262 -0.64 -14.34 -6.49
N LEU A 263 -1.47 -14.00 -7.48
CA LEU A 263 -2.92 -14.09 -7.42
C LEU A 263 -3.36 -15.44 -8.00
N ALA A 264 -4.05 -16.25 -7.20
CA ALA A 264 -4.63 -17.51 -7.64
C ALA A 264 -6.06 -17.27 -8.15
N VAL A 265 -6.38 -17.83 -9.33
CA VAL A 265 -7.69 -17.73 -9.97
C VAL A 265 -8.17 -19.10 -10.44
N PRO A 266 -9.48 -19.37 -10.53
CA PRO A 266 -9.97 -20.63 -11.09
C PRO A 266 -9.68 -20.79 -12.59
N THR A 267 -9.63 -19.69 -13.36
CA THR A 267 -9.38 -19.74 -14.81
C THR A 267 -8.63 -18.50 -15.33
N LEU A 268 -7.99 -18.61 -16.50
CA LEU A 268 -7.32 -17.47 -17.14
C LEU A 268 -8.31 -16.44 -17.70
N GLU A 269 -9.53 -16.84 -18.04
CA GLU A 269 -10.58 -15.90 -18.45
C GLU A 269 -10.98 -15.00 -17.28
N LEU A 270 -10.96 -15.50 -16.03
CA LEU A 270 -11.14 -14.62 -14.88
C LEU A 270 -9.93 -13.69 -14.72
N ALA A 271 -8.69 -14.17 -14.92
CA ALA A 271 -7.51 -13.31 -14.89
C ALA A 271 -7.66 -12.12 -15.86
N ASP A 272 -8.13 -12.39 -17.09
CA ASP A 272 -8.35 -11.38 -18.11
C ASP A 272 -9.45 -10.37 -17.71
N LYS A 273 -10.54 -10.83 -17.08
CA LYS A 273 -11.60 -9.95 -16.55
C LYS A 273 -11.13 -9.04 -15.42
N LEU A 274 -10.17 -9.48 -14.60
CA LEU A 274 -9.65 -8.70 -13.47
C LEU A 274 -8.58 -7.67 -13.90
N ALA A 275 -8.10 -7.73 -15.15
CA ALA A 275 -6.94 -6.97 -15.59
C ALA A 275 -7.11 -5.45 -15.48
N ASP A 276 -8.27 -4.92 -15.88
CA ASP A 276 -8.56 -3.48 -15.80
C ASP A 276 -8.64 -2.98 -14.34
N THR A 277 -9.19 -3.81 -13.46
CA THR A 277 -9.29 -3.53 -12.02
C THR A 277 -7.91 -3.50 -11.38
N LEU A 278 -7.07 -4.49 -11.68
CA LEU A 278 -5.67 -4.53 -11.25
C LEU A 278 -4.89 -3.32 -11.78
N ALA A 279 -5.08 -2.97 -13.06
CA ALA A 279 -4.48 -1.78 -13.64
C ALA A 279 -4.92 -0.50 -12.92
N GLY A 280 -6.18 -0.43 -12.47
CA GLY A 280 -6.72 0.70 -11.70
C GLY A 280 -6.12 0.80 -10.29
N ALA A 281 -5.72 -0.34 -9.74
CA ALA A 281 -5.02 -0.45 -8.46
C ALA A 281 -3.50 -0.22 -8.57
N GLY A 282 -2.97 0.10 -9.76
CA GLY A 282 -1.54 0.33 -9.98
C GLY A 282 -0.73 -0.88 -10.43
N LEU A 283 -1.40 -1.94 -10.88
CA LEU A 283 -0.78 -3.16 -11.39
C LEU A 283 -1.27 -3.45 -12.82
N PRO A 284 -0.93 -2.61 -13.82
CA PRO A 284 -1.27 -2.87 -15.22
C PRO A 284 -0.66 -4.19 -15.73
N PRO A 285 -1.31 -4.84 -16.71
CA PRO A 285 -0.76 -6.03 -17.35
C PRO A 285 0.57 -5.71 -18.03
N ARG A 286 1.45 -6.71 -18.08
CA ARG A 286 2.65 -6.66 -18.92
C ARG A 286 2.31 -7.19 -20.30
N ASP A 287 2.82 -6.51 -21.32
CA ASP A 287 2.67 -6.94 -22.70
C ASP A 287 3.33 -8.31 -22.94
N GLY A 288 2.81 -9.04 -23.92
CA GLY A 288 3.34 -10.34 -24.33
C GLY A 288 2.62 -11.54 -23.73
N GLU A 289 2.99 -12.72 -24.22
CA GLU A 289 2.52 -13.99 -23.72
C GLU A 289 3.41 -14.47 -22.59
N TRP A 290 2.81 -14.79 -21.44
CA TRP A 290 3.54 -15.18 -20.25
C TRP A 290 3.23 -16.62 -19.89
N PHE A 291 4.29 -17.37 -19.55
CA PHE A 291 4.18 -18.75 -19.12
C PHE A 291 5.23 -19.09 -18.06
N ASP A 292 4.98 -20.17 -17.33
CA ASP A 292 6.01 -20.86 -16.54
C ASP A 292 6.54 -22.05 -17.35
N ASN A 293 7.83 -22.36 -17.22
CA ASN A 293 8.39 -23.57 -17.81
C ASN A 293 7.84 -24.82 -17.08
N ALA A 294 7.47 -25.85 -17.83
CA ALA A 294 7.07 -27.13 -17.26
C ALA A 294 8.32 -27.90 -16.84
N TRP A 295 8.56 -27.89 -15.54
CA TRP A 295 9.61 -28.63 -14.86
C TRP A 295 9.70 -30.08 -15.33
N GLY A 296 10.91 -30.49 -15.75
CA GLY A 296 11.19 -31.84 -16.23
C GLY A 296 10.58 -32.20 -17.59
N ILE A 297 9.92 -31.26 -18.28
CA ILE A 297 9.32 -31.48 -19.61
C ILE A 297 9.78 -30.36 -20.56
N PRO A 298 10.93 -30.53 -21.22
CA PRO A 298 11.46 -29.54 -22.16
C PRO A 298 10.42 -29.12 -23.21
N GLY A 299 10.28 -27.80 -23.41
CA GLY A 299 9.38 -27.22 -24.40
C GLY A 299 7.90 -27.16 -24.01
N LYS A 300 7.50 -27.73 -22.87
CA LYS A 300 6.14 -27.55 -22.35
C LYS A 300 6.08 -26.35 -21.43
N THR A 301 5.00 -25.57 -21.54
CA THR A 301 4.81 -24.34 -20.78
C THR A 301 3.41 -24.28 -20.18
N TRP A 302 3.27 -23.55 -19.08
CA TRP A 302 1.99 -23.33 -18.40
C TRP A 302 1.61 -21.86 -18.53
N PRO A 303 0.51 -21.53 -19.23
CA PRO A 303 0.13 -20.14 -19.45
C PRO A 303 -0.26 -19.45 -18.14
N LYS A 304 0.09 -18.17 -18.03
CA LYS A 304 -0.24 -17.29 -16.90
C LYS A 304 -0.55 -15.87 -17.41
N ARG A 305 -0.90 -14.97 -16.49
CA ARG A 305 -0.79 -13.52 -16.73
C ARG A 305 0.27 -12.94 -15.82
N LEU A 306 0.82 -11.81 -16.25
CA LEU A 306 1.80 -11.07 -15.48
C LEU A 306 1.42 -9.59 -15.47
N HIS A 307 1.39 -9.01 -14.28
CA HIS A 307 1.19 -7.59 -14.06
C HIS A 307 2.46 -6.99 -13.44
N GLY A 308 2.67 -5.69 -13.62
CA GLY A 308 3.80 -4.96 -13.07
C GLY A 308 3.34 -3.71 -12.32
N SER A 309 4.10 -3.29 -11.31
CA SER A 309 3.84 -2.03 -10.60
C SER A 309 3.95 -0.83 -11.54
N ALA A 310 2.98 0.08 -11.49
CA ALA A 310 3.07 1.41 -12.11
C ALA A 310 3.92 2.39 -11.26
N ASP A 311 4.15 2.08 -9.98
CA ASP A 311 4.94 2.90 -9.06
C ASP A 311 6.46 2.66 -9.26
N PRO A 312 7.24 3.66 -9.70
CA PRO A 312 8.68 3.49 -9.88
C PRO A 312 9.44 3.30 -8.55
N GLY A 313 8.86 3.66 -7.40
CA GLY A 313 9.50 3.49 -6.10
C GLY A 313 9.32 2.09 -5.50
N ARG A 314 8.53 1.22 -6.14
CA ARG A 314 8.31 -0.16 -5.68
C ARG A 314 8.04 -1.11 -6.83
N SER A 315 9.09 -1.83 -7.22
CA SER A 315 9.03 -2.89 -8.23
C SER A 315 8.22 -4.08 -7.72
N VAL A 316 7.23 -4.48 -8.50
CA VAL A 316 6.36 -5.62 -8.21
C VAL A 316 6.15 -6.42 -9.49
N ASN A 317 6.19 -7.74 -9.36
CA ASN A 317 5.60 -8.67 -10.30
C ASN A 317 4.38 -9.31 -9.65
N LEU A 318 3.22 -9.22 -10.27
CA LEU A 318 2.04 -9.97 -9.86
C LEU A 318 1.77 -11.06 -10.90
N HIS A 319 2.09 -12.29 -10.52
CA HIS A 319 1.78 -13.48 -11.30
C HIS A 319 0.33 -13.87 -11.07
N VAL A 320 -0.45 -14.04 -12.13
CA VAL A 320 -1.82 -14.57 -12.04
C VAL A 320 -1.81 -16.00 -12.58
N ARG A 321 -2.10 -16.97 -11.71
CA ARG A 321 -2.00 -18.40 -12.03
C ARG A 321 -3.29 -19.13 -11.70
N VAL A 322 -3.56 -20.19 -12.46
CA VAL A 322 -4.71 -21.05 -12.20
C VAL A 322 -4.48 -21.86 -10.93
N THR A 323 -5.42 -21.83 -9.98
CA THR A 323 -5.38 -22.63 -8.75
C THR A 323 -5.24 -24.11 -9.10
N GLY A 324 -4.33 -24.80 -8.41
CA GLY A 324 -4.02 -26.20 -8.69
C GLY A 324 -3.08 -26.44 -9.88
N SER A 325 -2.75 -25.41 -10.67
CA SER A 325 -1.76 -25.57 -11.75
C SER A 325 -0.35 -25.85 -11.21
N PRO A 326 0.53 -26.50 -12.00
CA PRO A 326 1.91 -26.75 -11.59
C PRO A 326 2.67 -25.48 -11.20
N GLY A 327 2.52 -24.39 -11.98
CA GLY A 327 3.16 -23.11 -11.68
C GLY A 327 2.67 -22.46 -10.38
N TRP A 328 1.37 -22.62 -10.07
CA TRP A 328 0.80 -22.16 -8.80
C TRP A 328 1.37 -22.92 -7.61
N ARG A 329 1.37 -24.27 -7.67
CA ARG A 329 1.91 -25.12 -6.61
C ARG A 329 3.40 -24.84 -6.41
N PHE A 330 4.16 -24.79 -7.51
CA PHE A 330 5.60 -24.60 -7.50
C PHE A 330 6.01 -23.30 -6.79
N ALA A 331 5.37 -22.18 -7.10
CA ALA A 331 5.71 -20.90 -6.51
C ALA A 331 5.52 -20.86 -4.97
N LEU A 332 4.50 -21.56 -4.46
CA LEU A 332 4.25 -21.72 -3.03
C LEU A 332 5.25 -22.71 -2.41
N LEU A 333 5.44 -23.84 -3.07
CA LEU A 333 6.33 -24.91 -2.61
C LEU A 333 7.76 -24.40 -2.44
N MET A 334 8.33 -23.76 -3.45
CA MET A 334 9.70 -23.24 -3.38
C MET A 334 9.88 -22.23 -2.25
N ARG A 335 8.91 -21.34 -2.06
CA ARG A 335 8.95 -20.35 -0.97
C ARG A 335 8.97 -21.07 0.38
N ASP A 336 8.09 -22.04 0.58
CA ASP A 336 7.94 -22.71 1.87
C ASP A 336 9.10 -23.67 2.15
N HIS A 337 9.61 -24.36 1.12
CA HIS A 337 10.82 -25.16 1.19
C HIS A 337 12.04 -24.33 1.61
N LEU A 338 12.32 -23.22 0.92
CA LEU A 338 13.44 -22.33 1.25
C LEU A 338 13.29 -21.61 2.61
N ARG A 339 12.07 -21.56 3.18
CA ARG A 339 11.86 -21.10 4.56
C ARG A 339 12.14 -22.20 5.59
N ALA A 340 11.88 -23.45 5.23
CA ALA A 340 11.98 -24.60 6.12
C ALA A 340 13.35 -25.27 6.10
N VAL A 341 14.12 -25.12 5.01
CA VAL A 341 15.43 -25.77 4.79
C VAL A 341 16.50 -24.69 4.65
N PRO A 342 17.20 -24.32 5.74
CA PRO A 342 18.22 -23.27 5.72
C PRO A 342 19.37 -23.55 4.76
N GLU A 343 19.78 -24.81 4.61
CA GLU A 343 20.87 -25.23 3.72
C GLU A 343 20.56 -24.86 2.26
N ALA A 344 19.36 -25.22 1.79
CA ALA A 344 18.88 -24.87 0.45
C ALA A 344 18.81 -23.35 0.24
N ARG A 345 18.34 -22.60 1.24
CA ARG A 345 18.33 -21.13 1.21
C ARG A 345 19.73 -20.56 1.06
N ASP A 346 20.69 -21.05 1.84
CA ASP A 346 22.04 -20.53 1.89
C ASP A 346 22.83 -20.88 0.61
N GLU A 347 22.61 -22.08 0.05
CA GLU A 347 23.12 -22.48 -1.26
C GLU A 347 22.56 -21.58 -2.38
N TYR A 348 21.26 -21.29 -2.34
CA TYR A 348 20.64 -20.38 -3.30
C TYR A 348 21.20 -18.96 -3.18
N ALA A 349 21.40 -18.46 -1.95
CA ALA A 349 22.01 -17.17 -1.70
C ALA A 349 23.43 -17.10 -2.30
N ALA A 350 24.24 -18.13 -2.08
CA ALA A 350 25.58 -18.23 -2.63
C ALA A 350 25.57 -18.32 -4.17
N ALA A 351 24.62 -19.06 -4.75
CA ALA A 351 24.47 -19.15 -6.21
C ALA A 351 24.14 -17.80 -6.84
N LYS A 352 23.23 -17.02 -6.24
CA LYS A 352 22.90 -15.68 -6.70
C LYS A 352 24.08 -14.73 -6.68
N ALA A 353 24.90 -14.77 -5.62
CA ALA A 353 26.10 -13.95 -5.53
C ALA A 353 27.05 -14.25 -6.69
N ARG A 354 27.31 -15.54 -6.95
CA ARG A 354 28.14 -15.97 -8.09
C ARG A 354 27.58 -15.52 -9.44
N TRP A 355 26.28 -15.72 -9.69
CA TRP A 355 25.68 -15.31 -10.96
C TRP A 355 25.67 -13.80 -11.17
N ALA A 356 25.50 -13.02 -10.09
CA ALA A 356 25.56 -11.56 -10.17
C ALA A 356 26.98 -11.04 -10.48
N GLU A 357 28.02 -11.78 -10.10
CA GLU A 357 29.41 -11.48 -10.46
C GLU A 357 29.74 -11.87 -11.90
N ILE A 358 29.23 -13.01 -12.37
CA ILE A 358 29.56 -13.60 -13.68
C ILE A 358 28.73 -12.96 -14.81
N HIS A 359 27.46 -12.64 -14.56
CA HIS A 359 26.53 -12.14 -15.57
C HIS A 359 26.16 -10.69 -15.29
N GLY A 360 26.63 -9.77 -16.14
CA GLY A 360 26.29 -8.35 -16.08
C GLY A 360 24.94 -8.00 -16.71
N ASP A 361 24.30 -8.96 -17.41
CA ASP A 361 23.04 -8.77 -18.11
C ASP A 361 21.90 -9.67 -17.56
N PRO A 362 20.63 -9.24 -17.64
CA PRO A 362 19.50 -10.00 -17.11
C PRO A 362 19.27 -11.37 -17.76
N GLU A 363 19.62 -11.54 -19.03
CA GLU A 363 19.37 -12.78 -19.79
C GLU A 363 20.35 -13.87 -19.38
N GLY A 364 21.64 -13.54 -19.32
CA GLY A 364 22.69 -14.43 -18.82
C GLY A 364 22.45 -14.86 -17.38
N TYR A 365 22.03 -13.93 -16.52
CA TYR A 365 21.65 -14.23 -15.14
C TYR A 365 20.44 -15.20 -15.07
N ALA A 366 19.44 -15.02 -15.93
CA ALA A 366 18.26 -15.89 -15.95
C ALA A 366 18.59 -17.31 -16.43
N ALA A 367 19.37 -17.43 -17.52
CA ALA A 367 19.77 -18.72 -18.07
C ALA A 367 20.65 -19.53 -17.11
N ALA A 368 21.58 -18.88 -16.41
CA ALA A 368 22.46 -19.55 -15.43
C ALA A 368 21.69 -20.11 -14.21
N LYS A 369 20.49 -19.60 -13.97
CA LYS A 369 19.62 -19.97 -12.84
C LYS A 369 18.81 -21.23 -13.10
N GLU A 370 18.43 -21.50 -14.35
CA GLU A 370 17.52 -22.60 -14.70
C GLU A 370 18.00 -23.97 -14.20
N PRO A 371 19.28 -24.38 -14.38
CA PRO A 371 19.73 -25.70 -13.95
C PRO A 371 19.73 -25.90 -12.43
N TRP A 372 20.06 -24.85 -11.66
CA TRP A 372 19.98 -24.91 -10.20
C TRP A 372 18.54 -25.09 -9.75
N PHE A 373 17.65 -24.34 -10.39
CA PHE A 373 16.23 -24.43 -10.12
C PHE A 373 15.73 -25.85 -10.39
N ASP A 374 16.04 -26.45 -11.54
CA ASP A 374 15.71 -27.84 -11.93
C ASP A 374 16.04 -28.85 -10.83
N ALA A 375 17.25 -28.78 -10.27
CA ALA A 375 17.66 -29.64 -9.17
C ALA A 375 16.87 -29.34 -7.87
N GLU A 376 16.73 -28.07 -7.53
CA GLU A 376 16.06 -27.63 -6.31
C GLU A 376 14.57 -27.98 -6.30
N ALA A 377 13.90 -27.97 -7.45
CA ALA A 377 12.49 -28.35 -7.53
C ALA A 377 12.25 -29.82 -7.16
N THR A 378 13.19 -30.71 -7.51
CA THR A 378 13.15 -32.11 -7.09
C THR A 378 13.28 -32.19 -5.57
N ALA A 379 14.28 -31.52 -4.99
CA ALA A 379 14.48 -31.48 -3.53
C ALA A 379 13.26 -30.91 -2.79
N ALA A 380 12.63 -29.86 -3.34
CA ALA A 380 11.43 -29.28 -2.78
C ALA A 380 10.23 -30.24 -2.83
N HIS A 381 10.08 -31.03 -3.91
CA HIS A 381 9.04 -32.06 -3.98
C HIS A 381 9.27 -33.20 -2.98
N GLU A 382 10.51 -33.70 -2.87
CA GLU A 382 10.87 -34.72 -1.89
C GLU A 382 10.61 -34.23 -0.45
N TRP A 383 10.96 -32.97 -0.16
CA TRP A 383 10.63 -32.32 1.11
C TRP A 383 9.11 -32.25 1.36
N ALA A 384 8.33 -31.91 0.32
CA ALA A 384 6.88 -31.85 0.46
C ALA A 384 6.26 -33.23 0.74
N GLU A 385 6.75 -34.28 0.10
CA GLU A 385 6.30 -35.65 0.35
C GLU A 385 6.69 -36.09 1.77
N ALA A 386 7.93 -35.86 2.17
CA ALA A 386 8.44 -36.24 3.49
C ALA A 386 7.72 -35.53 4.66
N THR A 387 7.31 -34.28 4.45
CA THR A 387 6.65 -33.47 5.48
C THR A 387 5.12 -33.49 5.40
N GLY A 388 4.55 -34.08 4.33
CA GLY A 388 3.12 -33.99 4.04
C GLY A 388 2.65 -32.57 3.69
N TRP A 389 3.55 -31.73 3.18
CA TRP A 389 3.22 -30.35 2.81
C TRP A 389 2.11 -30.31 1.77
N GLN A 390 1.13 -29.45 2.02
CA GLN A 390 0.07 -29.10 1.09
C GLN A 390 0.05 -27.58 0.92
N PRO A 391 -0.26 -27.08 -0.28
CA PRO A 391 -0.46 -25.65 -0.48
C PRO A 391 -1.60 -25.19 0.44
N PRO A 392 -1.50 -23.99 1.03
CA PRO A 392 -2.52 -23.48 1.92
C PRO A 392 -3.89 -23.48 1.23
N THR A 393 -4.86 -24.16 1.83
CA THR A 393 -6.25 -24.05 1.44
C THR A 393 -6.80 -22.77 2.05
N ARG A 394 -6.99 -21.73 1.24
CA ARG A 394 -7.77 -20.56 1.65
C ARG A 394 -9.22 -20.73 1.19
N PRO A 395 -10.20 -20.49 2.07
CA PRO A 395 -11.62 -20.61 1.74
C PRO A 395 -12.06 -19.61 0.67
#